data_AF-A0A954TZB4-F1
#
_entry.id   AF-A0A954TZB4-F1
#
_cell.length_a   1.000
_cell.length_b   1.000
_cell.length_c   1.000
_cell.angle_alpha   90.00
_cell.angle_beta   90.00
_cell.angle_gamma   90.00
#
_symmetry.space_group_name_H-M   'P 1'
#
loop_
_entity.id
_entity.type
_entity.pdbx_description
1 polymer ?
#
loop_
_entity_poly.entity_id
_entity_poly.type
_entity_poly.pdbx_seq_one_letter_code
_entity_poly.pdbx_strand_id
1 'polypeptide(L)' 'MAKNLQDLCKEKSISLLELADRSGLDLPKLRAIFMNRWTPSPAEREKISAAIDIPKDDIAWGHDTPIQHI' A
#
# COMPACT_ATOMS: atom_id res chain seq x y z
N MET A 1 -11.78 1.94 9.30
CA MET A 1 -11.72 2.63 7.99
C MET A 1 -10.38 2.30 7.39
N ALA A 2 -10.33 1.56 6.28
CA ALA A 2 -9.07 1.28 5.60
C ALA A 2 -8.43 2.59 5.15
N LYS A 3 -7.15 2.80 5.47
CA LYS A 3 -6.44 4.02 5.11
C LYS A 3 -5.61 3.77 3.86
N ASN A 4 -5.55 4.79 3.01
CA ASN A 4 -4.71 4.73 1.83
C ASN A 4 -3.23 4.70 2.23
N LEU A 5 -2.37 4.21 1.33
CA LEU A 5 -0.94 4.09 1.57
C LEU A 5 -0.26 5.44 1.87
N GLN A 6 -0.83 6.55 1.37
CA GLN A 6 -0.35 7.91 1.62
C GLN A 6 -0.50 8.33 3.08
N ASP A 7 -1.68 8.15 3.65
CA ASP A 7 -1.96 8.43 5.07
C ASP A 7 -1.09 7.55 5.96
N LEU A 8 -1.02 6.25 5.68
CA LEU A 8 -0.21 5.31 6.46
C LEU A 8 1.28 5.67 6.45
N CYS A 9 1.82 6.07 5.29
CA CYS A 9 3.19 6.54 5.19
C CYS A 9 3.41 7.84 6.00
N LYS A 10 2.46 8.79 5.97
CA LYS A 10 2.56 10.01 6.78
C LYS A 10 2.52 9.72 8.27
N GLU A 11 1.62 8.84 8.72
CA GLU A 11 1.49 8.45 10.13
C GLU A 11 2.75 7.76 10.65
N LYS A 12 3.36 6.89 9.84
CA LYS A 12 4.60 6.18 10.19
C LYS A 12 5.87 7.00 9.90
N SER A 13 5.73 8.21 9.35
CA SER A 13 6.86 9.02 8.83
C SER A 13 7.79 8.27 7.86
N ILE A 14 7.20 7.40 7.02
CA ILE A 14 7.91 6.61 6.01
C ILE A 14 7.83 7.35 4.66
N SER A 15 8.97 7.53 4.01
CA SER A 15 9.03 8.10 2.66
C SER A 15 8.80 7.03 1.59
N LEU A 16 8.31 7.43 0.40
CA LEU A 16 8.10 6.49 -0.71
C LEU A 16 9.40 5.76 -1.12
N LEU A 17 10.54 6.45 -1.05
CA LEU A 17 11.87 5.86 -1.29
C LEU A 17 12.20 4.77 -0.27
N GLU A 18 11.95 5.05 1.00
CA GLU A 18 12.19 4.08 2.07
C GLU A 18 11.23 2.89 1.98
N LEU A 19 9.98 3.13 1.59
CA LEU A 19 9.04 2.06 1.31
C LEU A 19 9.49 1.19 0.14
N ALA A 20 10.04 1.79 -0.92
CA ALA A 20 10.58 1.04 -2.07
C ALA A 20 11.78 0.17 -1.65
N ASP A 21 12.69 0.73 -0.86
CA ASP A 21 13.84 0.03 -0.31
C ASP A 21 13.43 -1.15 0.57
N ARG A 22 12.55 -0.92 1.55
CA ARG A 22 12.06 -1.96 2.47
C ARG A 22 11.22 -3.05 1.79
N SER A 23 10.42 -2.68 0.78
CA SER A 23 9.56 -3.64 0.06
C SER A 23 10.28 -4.36 -1.08
N GLY A 24 11.46 -3.88 -1.49
CA GLY A 24 12.17 -4.37 -2.67
C GLY A 24 11.37 -4.19 -3.97
N LEU A 25 10.50 -3.18 -4.03
CA LEU A 25 9.69 -2.85 -5.19
C LEU A 25 10.24 -1.64 -5.94
N ASP A 26 10.06 -1.63 -7.25
CA ASP A 26 10.42 -0.48 -8.08
C ASP A 26 9.67 0.78 -7.65
N LEU A 27 10.44 1.84 -7.37
CA LEU A 27 9.92 3.18 -7.03
C LEU A 27 8.84 3.70 -8.00
N PRO A 28 8.99 3.63 -9.34
CA PRO A 28 7.94 4.10 -10.25
C PRO A 28 6.63 3.32 -10.11
N LYS A 29 6.72 2.00 -9.86
CA LYS A 29 5.54 1.16 -9.64
C LYS A 29 4.89 1.48 -8.30
N LEU A 30 5.69 1.58 -7.25
CA LEU A 30 5.24 1.96 -5.93
C LEU A 30 4.56 3.33 -5.94
N ARG A 31 5.10 4.29 -6.72
CA ARG A 31 4.49 5.61 -6.93
C ARG A 31 3.13 5.53 -7.61
N ALA A 32 2.94 4.63 -8.57
CA ALA A 32 1.63 4.41 -9.21
C ALA A 32 0.60 3.85 -8.21
N ILE A 33 1.01 2.89 -7.37
CA ILE A 33 0.18 2.32 -6.28
C ILE A 33 -0.16 3.41 -5.25
N PHE A 34 0.84 4.16 -4.81
CA PHE A 34 0.70 5.26 -3.85
C PHE A 34 -0.29 6.34 -4.31
N MET A 35 -0.37 6.55 -5.63
CA MET A 35 -1.30 7.48 -6.28
C MET A 35 -2.67 6.85 -6.62
N ASN A 36 -2.95 5.61 -6.16
CA ASN A 36 -4.13 4.83 -6.51
C ASN A 36 -4.35 4.67 -8.03
N ARG A 37 -3.28 4.73 -8.84
CA ARG A 37 -3.32 4.57 -10.30
C ARG A 37 -3.06 3.13 -10.75
N TRP A 38 -2.69 2.27 -9.82
CA TRP A 38 -2.35 0.89 -10.08
C TRP A 38 -2.87 0.01 -8.94
N THR A 39 -3.50 -1.10 -9.29
CA THR A 39 -3.92 -2.12 -8.32
C THR A 39 -2.77 -3.13 -8.16
N PRO A 40 -2.09 -3.16 -7.00
CA PRO A 40 -1.00 -4.10 -6.78
C PRO A 40 -1.50 -5.54 -6.71
N SER A 41 -0.65 -6.46 -7.18
CA SER A 41 -0.85 -7.90 -7.08
C SER A 41 -0.80 -8.36 -5.61
N PRO A 42 -1.37 -9.53 -5.24
CA PRO A 42 -1.34 -10.04 -3.87
C PRO A 42 0.07 -10.07 -3.26
N ALA A 43 1.06 -10.57 -4.01
CA ALA A 43 2.45 -10.59 -3.57
C ALA A 43 3.05 -9.19 -3.35
N GLU A 44 2.63 -8.19 -4.14
CA GLU A 44 3.08 -6.80 -3.98
C GLU A 44 2.44 -6.17 -2.74
N ARG A 45 1.16 -6.48 -2.48
CA ARG A 45 0.46 -6.06 -1.25
C ARG A 45 1.16 -6.62 -0.02
N GLU A 46 1.57 -7.89 -0.05
CA GLU A 46 2.32 -8.52 1.04
C GLU A 46 3.64 -7.79 1.30
N LYS A 47 4.44 -7.53 0.25
CA LYS A 47 5.70 -6.79 0.38
C LYS A 47 5.53 -5.39 0.96
N ILE A 48 4.53 -4.65 0.50
CA ILE A 48 4.25 -3.29 0.98
C ILE A 48 3.74 -3.33 2.42
N SER A 49 2.84 -4.27 2.75
CA SER A 49 2.32 -4.47 4.10
C SER A 49 3.41 -4.79 5.11
N ALA A 50 4.37 -5.66 4.75
CA ALA A 50 5.53 -5.99 5.55
C ALA A 50 6.47 -4.78 5.72
N ALA A 51 6.63 -3.96 4.68
CA ALA A 51 7.52 -2.80 4.71
C ALA A 51 7.02 -1.64 5.60
N ILE A 52 5.70 -1.47 5.74
CA ILE A 52 5.10 -0.44 6.62
C ILE A 52 4.61 -0.98 7.97
N ASP A 53 4.74 -2.29 8.19
CA ASP A 53 4.26 -2.99 9.39
C ASP A 53 2.77 -2.69 9.64
N ILE A 54 1.95 -2.90 8.61
CA ILE A 54 0.48 -2.77 8.64
C ILE A 54 -0.08 -3.97 7.86
N PRO A 55 -1.10 -4.68 8.38
CA PRO A 55 -1.71 -5.78 7.65
C PRO A 55 -2.32 -5.30 6.33
N LYS A 56 -2.14 -6.07 5.25
CA LYS A 56 -2.65 -5.74 3.91
C LYS A 56 -4.17 -5.49 3.88
N ASP A 57 -4.93 -6.00 4.83
CA ASP A 57 -6.38 -5.80 4.95
C ASP A 57 -6.77 -4.42 5.54
N ASP A 58 -5.86 -3.76 6.26
CA ASP A 58 -6.04 -2.39 6.75
C ASP A 58 -5.61 -1.31 5.72
N ILE A 59 -4.92 -1.73 4.66
CA ILE A 59 -4.42 -0.85 3.61
C ILE A 59 -5.46 -0.78 2.48
N ALA A 60 -5.89 0.43 2.14
CA ALA A 60 -6.73 0.67 0.97
C ALA A 60 -5.86 0.68 -0.31
N TRP A 61 -6.01 -0.35 -1.15
CA TRP A 61 -5.21 -0.60 -2.36
C TRP A 61 -5.77 -0.03 -3.67
N GLY A 62 -6.85 0.76 -3.61
CA GLY A 62 -7.53 1.27 -4.80
C GLY A 62 -8.57 0.29 -5.40
N HIS A 63 -9.62 0.91 -5.96
CA HIS A 63 -11.00 0.44 -6.18
C HIS A 63 -11.67 -0.22 -4.96
N ASP A 64 -12.51 0.57 -4.31
CA ASP A 64 -13.54 0.18 -3.36
C ASP A 64 -14.46 -0.86 -4.04
N THR A 65 -14.14 -2.14 -3.90
CA THR A 65 -15.17 -3.19 -3.97
C THR A 65 -15.51 -3.52 -2.53
N PRO A 66 -16.55 -2.90 -1.95
CA PRO A 66 -17.02 -3.29 -0.63
C PRO A 66 -17.47 -4.74 -0.73
N ILE A 67 -16.71 -5.65 -0.13
CA ILE A 67 -17.15 -7.02 0.10
C ILE A 67 -18.23 -6.92 1.17
N GLN A 68 -19.47 -6.77 0.71
CA GLN A 68 -20.66 -6.82 1.54
C GLN A 68 -20.83 -8.28 1.95
N HIS A 69 -20.47 -8.61 3.20
CA HIS A 69 -20.89 -9.87 3.80
C HIS A 69 -22.43 -9.81 3.92
N ILE A 70 -23.13 -10.54 3.03
CA ILE A 70 -24.56 -10.87 3.15
C ILE A 70 -24.77 -12.03 4.13
#